data_AF-A0A3D4MAX1-F1
#
_entry.id   AF-A0A3D4MAX1-F1
#
_cell.length_a   1.000
_cell.length_b   1.000
_cell.length_c   1.000
_cell.angle_alpha   90.00
_cell.angle_beta   90.00
_cell.angle_gamma   90.00
#
_symmetry.space_group_name_H-M   'P 1'
#
loop_
_entity.id
_entity.type
_entity.pdbx_description
1 polymer ?
#
loop_
_entity_poly.entity_id
_entity_poly.type
_entity_poly.pdbx_seq_one_letter_code
_entity_poly.pdbx_strand_id
1 'polypeptide(L)'
;MKDLIHSKDKKWKVVLIHHPPYSKGSHDSDKEKQLIQIREIIVPVVESYGVDLVLSGHSHLYERTKLIAGYTGFEKDYDSLKHEVQHSSGRFDGTKKGMPYIQKKDNKGTVYVVAGSGGQLSRTTEGYPHNAHFYSDNTVPGSLMIETKSNILTVKWLTNDGSIKDEFTLLKDISSANERLLKSGKIIRELKID
;
A
#
# COMPACT_ATOMS: atom_id res chain seq x y z
N MET A 1 -2.42 15.50 -12.85
CA MET A 1 -1.42 14.90 -13.76
C MET A 1 -0.13 15.73 -13.91
N LYS A 2 -0.17 17.07 -13.93
CA LYS A 2 1.04 17.91 -13.99
C LYS A 2 2.06 17.57 -12.89
N ASP A 3 1.59 17.32 -11.66
CA ASP A 3 2.48 16.97 -10.55
C ASP A 3 3.20 15.63 -10.75
N LEU A 4 2.50 14.63 -11.31
CA LEU A 4 3.11 13.33 -11.64
C LEU A 4 4.19 13.46 -12.72
N ILE A 5 3.96 14.33 -13.72
CA ILE A 5 4.96 14.64 -14.76
C ILE A 5 6.19 15.32 -14.15
N HIS A 6 5.99 16.31 -13.28
CA HIS A 6 7.10 17.02 -12.62
C HIS A 6 7.82 16.17 -11.58
N SER A 7 7.20 15.10 -11.09
CA SER A 7 7.81 14.17 -10.14
C SER A 7 8.67 13.07 -10.79
N LYS A 8 8.89 13.09 -12.12
CA LYS A 8 9.51 11.98 -12.86
C LYS A 8 10.91 11.57 -12.34
N ASP A 9 11.63 12.50 -11.74
CA ASP A 9 12.98 12.35 -11.17
C ASP A 9 12.97 12.01 -9.66
N LYS A 10 11.79 12.01 -9.02
CA LYS A 10 11.67 11.74 -7.59
C LYS A 10 11.70 10.25 -7.33
N LYS A 11 12.52 9.87 -6.34
CA LYS A 11 12.70 8.48 -5.95
C LYS A 11 11.40 7.86 -5.46
N TRP A 12 10.71 8.53 -4.54
CA TRP A 12 9.43 8.08 -3.99
C TRP A 12 8.30 8.97 -4.50
N LYS A 13 7.23 8.34 -4.99
CA LYS A 13 6.02 9.01 -5.42
C LYS A 13 4.86 8.54 -4.56
N VAL A 14 4.34 9.47 -3.77
CA VAL A 14 3.17 9.25 -2.91
C VAL A 14 2.04 10.12 -3.41
N VAL A 15 0.87 9.53 -3.65
CA VAL A 15 -0.34 10.25 -4.06
C VAL A 15 -1.33 10.23 -2.92
N LEU A 16 -1.94 11.39 -2.65
CA LEU A 16 -3.03 11.52 -1.69
C LEU A 16 -4.33 11.78 -2.44
N ILE A 17 -5.35 10.99 -2.17
CA ILE A 17 -6.72 11.14 -2.68
C ILE A 17 -7.69 10.94 -1.53
N HIS A 18 -8.84 11.61 -1.51
CA HIS A 18 -9.75 11.43 -0.38
C HIS A 18 -10.47 10.06 -0.43
N HIS A 19 -11.09 9.74 -1.57
CA HIS A 19 -11.88 8.53 -1.76
C HIS A 19 -10.99 7.31 -2.09
N PRO A 20 -11.15 6.17 -1.39
CA PRO A 20 -10.35 4.97 -1.63
C PRO A 20 -10.85 4.18 -2.86
N PRO A 21 -9.97 3.65 -3.71
CA PRO A 21 -10.38 2.77 -4.82
C PRO A 21 -10.92 1.42 -4.35
N TYR A 22 -10.50 0.96 -3.17
CA TYR A 22 -10.87 -0.33 -2.58
C TYR A 22 -11.21 -0.12 -1.11
N SER A 23 -12.47 -0.32 -0.72
CA SER A 23 -12.89 -0.37 0.68
C SER A 23 -14.25 -1.04 0.80
N LYS A 24 -14.42 -1.85 1.84
CA LYS A 24 -15.72 -2.38 2.29
C LYS A 24 -16.05 -1.88 3.70
N GLY A 25 -15.57 -0.68 4.01
CA GLY A 25 -15.66 -0.08 5.32
C GLY A 25 -16.96 0.63 5.60
N SER A 26 -16.86 1.86 6.11
CA SER A 26 -18.05 2.73 6.21
C SER A 26 -18.55 3.20 4.85
N HIS A 27 -17.71 3.01 3.82
CA HIS A 27 -17.97 3.25 2.41
C HIS A 27 -17.68 1.99 1.59
N ASP A 28 -18.49 1.76 0.56
CA ASP A 28 -18.43 0.57 -0.30
C ASP A 28 -17.97 0.97 -1.71
N SER A 29 -16.73 0.60 -2.05
CA SER A 29 -16.12 0.93 -3.34
C SER A 29 -16.79 0.28 -4.55
N ASP A 30 -17.75 -0.62 -4.36
CA ASP A 30 -18.51 -1.24 -5.44
C ASP A 30 -19.91 -0.63 -5.64
N LYS A 31 -20.34 0.25 -4.74
CA LYS A 31 -21.67 0.87 -4.81
C LYS A 31 -21.59 2.38 -5.00
N GLU A 32 -20.50 3.00 -4.55
CA GLU A 32 -20.35 4.45 -4.59
C GLU A 32 -19.65 4.92 -5.87
N LYS A 33 -20.36 5.75 -6.65
CA LYS A 33 -19.91 6.22 -7.97
C LYS A 33 -18.52 6.87 -7.92
N GLN A 34 -18.23 7.69 -6.90
CA GLN A 34 -16.94 8.36 -6.79
C GLN A 34 -15.80 7.35 -6.61
N LEU A 35 -15.97 6.33 -5.76
CA LEU A 35 -14.95 5.32 -5.49
C LEU A 35 -14.72 4.43 -6.72
N ILE A 36 -15.80 4.05 -7.41
CA ILE A 36 -15.73 3.34 -8.70
C ILE A 36 -14.93 4.17 -9.71
N GLN A 37 -15.21 5.47 -9.84
CA GLN A 37 -14.48 6.34 -10.77
C GLN A 37 -13.00 6.52 -10.40
N ILE A 38 -12.66 6.59 -9.10
CA ILE A 38 -11.25 6.58 -8.67
C ILE A 38 -10.58 5.29 -9.14
N ARG A 39 -11.21 4.14 -8.93
CA ARG A 39 -10.67 2.84 -9.33
C ARG A 39 -10.55 2.67 -10.85
N GLU A 40 -11.52 3.15 -11.63
CA GLU A 40 -11.50 2.96 -13.09
C GLU A 40 -10.63 3.99 -13.83
N ILE A 41 -10.51 5.21 -13.30
CA ILE A 41 -9.88 6.34 -14.01
C ILE A 41 -8.53 6.71 -13.38
N ILE A 42 -8.45 6.79 -12.05
CA ILE A 42 -7.27 7.32 -11.37
C ILE A 42 -6.22 6.22 -11.14
N VAL A 43 -6.63 5.01 -10.76
CA VAL A 43 -5.71 3.86 -10.57
C VAL A 43 -4.80 3.63 -11.80
N PRO A 44 -5.32 3.53 -13.05
CA PRO A 44 -4.47 3.37 -14.22
C PRO A 44 -3.46 4.51 -14.41
N VAL A 45 -3.85 5.74 -14.08
CA VAL A 45 -2.98 6.91 -14.17
C VAL A 45 -1.86 6.85 -13.13
N VAL A 46 -2.17 6.58 -11.86
CA VAL A 46 -1.11 6.54 -10.83
C VAL A 46 -0.13 5.39 -11.07
N GLU A 47 -0.62 4.23 -11.50
CA GLU A 47 0.22 3.07 -11.79
C GLU A 47 1.11 3.29 -13.01
N SER A 48 0.58 3.87 -14.11
CA SER A 48 1.39 4.17 -15.30
C SER A 48 2.52 5.17 -15.04
N TYR A 49 2.36 6.07 -14.08
CA TYR A 49 3.40 7.00 -13.65
C TYR A 49 4.36 6.42 -12.60
N GLY A 50 4.15 5.18 -12.17
CA GLY A 50 4.99 4.49 -11.20
C GLY A 50 4.89 5.08 -9.80
N VAL A 51 3.67 5.40 -9.37
CA VAL A 51 3.39 5.77 -7.98
C VAL A 51 3.67 4.57 -7.07
N ASP A 52 4.27 4.81 -5.91
CA ASP A 52 4.68 3.74 -4.99
C ASP A 52 3.60 3.44 -3.95
N LEU A 53 2.95 4.52 -3.51
CA LEU A 53 2.01 4.53 -2.40
C LEU A 53 0.87 5.50 -2.71
N VAL A 54 -0.35 5.02 -2.58
CA VAL A 54 -1.55 5.85 -2.63
C VAL A 54 -2.19 5.84 -1.25
N LEU A 55 -2.38 7.03 -0.69
CA LEU A 55 -3.02 7.24 0.60
C LEU A 55 -4.41 7.79 0.39
N SER A 56 -5.36 7.24 1.13
CA SER A 56 -6.74 7.66 1.13
C SER A 56 -7.35 7.67 2.52
N GLY A 57 -8.54 8.25 2.63
CA GLY A 57 -9.33 8.28 3.86
C GLY A 57 -10.77 7.93 3.53
N HIS A 58 -11.71 8.79 3.93
CA HIS A 58 -13.15 8.67 3.68
C HIS A 58 -13.82 7.48 4.38
N SER A 59 -13.34 6.26 4.13
CA SER A 59 -13.72 5.08 4.92
C SER A 59 -13.07 5.16 6.30
N HIS A 60 -13.88 5.17 7.36
CA HIS A 60 -13.45 5.43 8.74
C HIS A 60 -12.82 4.18 9.40
N LEU A 61 -11.71 3.71 8.85
CA LEU A 61 -10.92 2.57 9.34
C LEU A 61 -9.50 2.58 8.74
N TYR A 62 -8.69 1.58 9.11
CA TYR A 62 -7.39 1.31 8.50
C TYR A 62 -7.44 0.11 7.55
N GLU A 63 -6.91 0.25 6.36
CA GLU A 63 -6.93 -0.77 5.30
C GLU A 63 -5.65 -0.65 4.47
N ARG A 64 -5.01 -1.76 4.12
CA ARG A 64 -3.82 -1.77 3.28
C ARG A 64 -3.80 -2.96 2.34
N THR A 65 -3.51 -2.71 1.07
CA THR A 65 -3.23 -3.75 0.07
C THR A 65 -1.81 -4.30 0.18
N LYS A 66 -1.53 -5.42 -0.48
CA LYS A 66 -0.14 -5.72 -0.86
C LYS A 66 0.34 -4.77 -1.96
N LEU A 67 1.53 -5.01 -2.46
CA LEU A 67 1.96 -4.42 -3.72
C LEU A 67 1.13 -5.04 -4.87
N ILE A 68 0.20 -4.27 -5.42
CA ILE A 68 -0.70 -4.72 -6.49
C ILE A 68 -0.53 -3.88 -7.75
N ALA A 69 -1.01 -4.38 -8.89
CA ALA A 69 -1.06 -3.65 -10.15
C ALA A 69 -2.23 -4.13 -11.02
N GLY A 70 -2.76 -3.24 -11.86
CA GLY A 70 -3.70 -3.57 -12.93
C GLY A 70 -5.09 -3.98 -12.47
N TYR A 71 -5.42 -3.84 -11.18
CA TYR A 71 -6.74 -4.18 -10.66
C TYR A 71 -7.66 -2.95 -10.75
N THR A 72 -8.74 -3.03 -11.51
CA THR A 72 -9.74 -1.95 -11.60
C THR A 72 -11.19 -2.44 -11.47
N GLY A 73 -11.37 -3.75 -11.24
CA GLY A 73 -12.68 -4.41 -11.16
C GLY A 73 -13.34 -4.30 -9.79
N PHE A 74 -14.52 -4.92 -9.65
CA PHE A 74 -15.23 -4.99 -8.39
C PHE A 74 -14.59 -6.00 -7.43
N GLU A 75 -14.98 -5.97 -6.16
CA GLU A 75 -14.40 -6.81 -5.09
C GLU A 75 -14.38 -8.30 -5.47
N LYS A 76 -15.49 -8.81 -6.00
CA LYS A 76 -15.64 -10.21 -6.45
C LYS A 76 -14.68 -10.64 -7.56
N ASP A 77 -14.13 -9.68 -8.30
CA ASP A 77 -13.23 -9.92 -9.44
C ASP A 77 -11.75 -9.87 -9.02
N TYR A 78 -11.47 -9.59 -7.73
CA TYR A 78 -10.10 -9.59 -7.23
C TYR A 78 -9.53 -11.01 -7.23
N ASP A 79 -8.46 -11.19 -7.98
CA ASP A 79 -7.66 -12.40 -8.03
C ASP A 79 -6.22 -12.10 -7.57
N SER A 80 -5.80 -12.68 -6.44
CA SER A 80 -4.47 -12.44 -5.88
C SER A 80 -3.34 -12.98 -6.76
N LEU A 81 -3.59 -14.01 -7.57
CA LEU A 81 -2.58 -14.56 -8.49
C LEU A 81 -2.36 -13.66 -9.71
N LYS A 82 -3.35 -12.83 -10.05
CA LYS A 82 -3.26 -11.88 -11.18
C LYS A 82 -2.80 -10.50 -10.75
N HIS A 83 -3.28 -10.03 -9.60
CA HIS A 83 -3.14 -8.63 -9.21
C HIS A 83 -2.04 -8.36 -8.19
N GLU A 84 -1.63 -9.35 -7.38
CA GLU A 84 -0.48 -9.16 -6.48
C GLU A 84 0.83 -9.25 -7.27
N VAL A 85 1.58 -8.14 -7.33
CA VAL A 85 2.92 -8.09 -7.93
C VAL A 85 3.93 -8.84 -7.05
N GLN A 86 3.75 -8.74 -5.74
CA GLN A 86 4.54 -9.45 -4.74
C GLN A 86 3.64 -9.98 -3.62
N HIS A 87 3.79 -11.26 -3.30
CA HIS A 87 2.96 -11.95 -2.33
C HIS A 87 3.39 -11.75 -0.85
N SER A 88 4.48 -11.01 -0.59
CA SER A 88 4.95 -10.74 0.77
C SER A 88 4.03 -9.78 1.54
N SER A 89 4.13 -9.77 2.87
CA SER A 89 3.40 -8.82 3.73
C SER A 89 3.95 -7.38 3.68
N GLY A 90 5.15 -7.20 3.11
CA GLY A 90 5.88 -5.93 3.13
C GLY A 90 6.64 -5.66 4.42
N ARG A 91 6.54 -6.53 5.44
CA ARG A 91 7.27 -6.39 6.71
C ARG A 91 8.79 -6.45 6.49
N PHE A 92 9.55 -5.64 7.21
CA PHE A 92 11.01 -5.68 7.17
C PHE A 92 11.62 -5.86 8.57
N ASP A 93 11.22 -6.95 9.23
CA ASP A 93 11.60 -7.29 10.60
C ASP A 93 12.74 -8.33 10.69
N GLY A 94 13.37 -8.63 9.56
CA GLY A 94 14.45 -9.61 9.49
C GLY A 94 14.00 -11.06 9.67
N THR A 95 12.70 -11.35 9.72
CA THR A 95 12.19 -12.72 9.78
C THR A 95 12.05 -13.31 8.36
N LYS A 96 12.00 -14.65 8.24
CA LYS A 96 11.74 -15.32 6.94
C LYS A 96 10.37 -14.96 6.33
N LYS A 97 9.42 -14.51 7.15
CA LYS A 97 8.07 -14.10 6.72
C LYS A 97 7.99 -12.58 6.45
N GLY A 98 8.94 -11.81 6.97
CA GLY A 98 9.05 -10.38 6.76
C GLY A 98 9.93 -10.08 5.55
N MET A 99 9.28 -9.94 4.39
CA MET A 99 9.94 -9.45 3.18
C MET A 99 9.38 -8.08 2.76
N PRO A 100 10.23 -7.04 2.65
CA PRO A 100 9.81 -5.75 2.11
C PRO A 100 9.43 -5.87 0.64
N TYR A 101 8.63 -4.93 0.16
CA TYR A 101 8.33 -4.83 -1.27
C TYR A 101 9.52 -4.25 -2.02
N ILE A 102 9.90 -4.89 -3.12
CA ILE A 102 10.99 -4.42 -3.98
C ILE A 102 10.38 -3.73 -5.20
N GLN A 103 10.47 -2.41 -5.26
CA GLN A 103 10.01 -1.63 -6.41
C GLN A 103 11.00 -1.76 -7.56
N LYS A 104 10.56 -2.34 -8.67
CA LYS A 104 11.38 -2.54 -9.88
C LYS A 104 11.06 -1.49 -10.93
N LYS A 105 12.04 -1.18 -11.79
CA LYS A 105 11.82 -0.28 -12.94
C LYS A 105 10.78 -0.83 -13.92
N ASP A 106 10.77 -2.15 -14.12
CA ASP A 106 9.97 -2.81 -15.18
C ASP A 106 8.72 -3.54 -14.66
N ASN A 107 8.51 -3.59 -13.34
CA ASN A 107 7.33 -4.19 -12.72
C ASN A 107 6.91 -3.37 -11.50
N LYS A 108 6.14 -2.30 -11.77
CA LYS A 108 5.75 -1.29 -10.79
C LYS A 108 4.37 -1.64 -10.25
N GLY A 109 4.31 -2.08 -9.00
CA GLY A 109 3.05 -2.12 -8.28
C GLY A 109 2.91 -0.89 -7.39
N THR A 110 1.70 -0.67 -6.90
CA THR A 110 1.37 0.38 -5.94
C THR A 110 0.80 -0.27 -4.68
N VAL A 111 1.17 0.26 -3.52
CA VAL A 111 0.47 -0.07 -2.27
C VAL A 111 -0.62 0.97 -2.06
N TYR A 112 -1.86 0.54 -1.82
CA TYR A 112 -2.97 1.41 -1.50
C TYR A 112 -3.27 1.29 -0.01
N VAL A 113 -3.37 2.43 0.68
CA VAL A 113 -3.71 2.50 2.09
C VAL A 113 -4.90 3.42 2.29
N VAL A 114 -5.88 2.94 3.04
CA VAL A 114 -6.94 3.76 3.62
C VAL A 114 -6.57 4.02 5.06
N ALA A 115 -6.28 5.27 5.39
CA ALA A 115 -5.91 5.75 6.71
C ALA A 115 -7.00 6.70 7.25
N GLY A 116 -8.25 6.24 7.24
CA GLY A 116 -9.39 7.03 7.71
C GLY A 116 -9.70 6.87 9.19
N SER A 117 -8.87 6.15 9.95
CA SER A 117 -9.04 5.88 11.38
C SER A 117 -8.53 6.99 12.31
N GLY A 118 -8.25 8.20 11.81
CA GLY A 118 -7.60 9.27 12.57
C GLY A 118 -8.45 9.97 13.64
N GLY A 119 -9.77 9.77 13.66
CA GLY A 119 -10.65 10.43 14.64
C GLY A 119 -12.04 9.81 14.78
N GLN A 120 -12.52 9.10 13.76
CA GLN A 120 -13.75 8.33 13.82
C GLN A 120 -13.47 6.90 13.35
N LEU A 121 -14.11 5.94 14.03
CA LEU A 121 -14.27 4.57 13.57
C LEU A 121 -15.74 4.33 13.27
N SER A 122 -16.05 3.48 12.30
CA SER A 122 -17.42 3.26 11.88
C SER A 122 -17.66 1.80 11.46
N ARG A 123 -18.90 1.52 11.09
CA ARG A 123 -19.36 0.22 10.60
C ARG A 123 -18.62 -0.18 9.32
N THR A 124 -18.70 -1.47 9.02
CA THR A 124 -18.29 -2.03 7.73
C THR A 124 -19.51 -2.30 6.86
N THR A 125 -19.29 -2.59 5.58
CA THR A 125 -20.32 -3.06 4.65
C THR A 125 -20.21 -4.57 4.41
N GLU A 126 -21.19 -5.13 3.72
CA GLU A 126 -21.16 -6.52 3.26
C GLU A 126 -19.90 -6.79 2.42
N GLY A 127 -19.28 -7.97 2.62
CA GLY A 127 -18.04 -8.35 1.96
C GLY A 127 -16.77 -7.77 2.61
N TYR A 128 -16.85 -7.15 3.79
CA TYR A 128 -15.65 -6.72 4.52
C TYR A 128 -14.88 -7.92 5.12
N PRO A 129 -13.53 -7.90 5.07
CA PRO A 129 -12.68 -6.91 4.40
C PRO A 129 -12.66 -7.09 2.88
N HIS A 130 -12.40 -6.00 2.14
CA HIS A 130 -12.24 -6.06 0.69
C HIS A 130 -11.05 -6.99 0.33
N ASN A 131 -11.24 -7.96 -0.57
CA ASN A 131 -10.23 -8.99 -0.89
C ASN A 131 -8.85 -8.47 -1.36
N ALA A 132 -8.81 -7.25 -1.92
CA ALA A 132 -7.54 -6.57 -2.25
C ALA A 132 -6.66 -6.18 -1.04
N HIS A 133 -7.24 -6.10 0.16
CA HIS A 133 -6.52 -5.69 1.37
C HIS A 133 -5.84 -6.88 2.05
N PHE A 134 -4.54 -6.73 2.30
CA PHE A 134 -3.76 -7.64 3.12
C PHE A 134 -4.09 -7.51 4.61
N TYR A 135 -4.32 -6.28 5.05
CA TYR A 135 -4.63 -5.97 6.44
C TYR A 135 -5.73 -4.92 6.52
N SER A 136 -6.66 -5.11 7.45
CA SER A 136 -7.78 -4.19 7.70
C SER A 136 -8.13 -4.20 9.20
N ASP A 137 -8.38 -3.03 9.76
CA ASP A 137 -8.78 -2.86 11.16
C ASP A 137 -9.72 -1.65 11.29
N ASN A 138 -10.94 -1.90 11.74
CA ASN A 138 -11.97 -0.89 12.00
C ASN A 138 -12.24 -0.66 13.49
N THR A 139 -11.37 -1.18 14.36
CA THR A 139 -11.58 -1.23 15.81
C THR A 139 -10.66 -0.30 16.60
N VAL A 140 -9.53 0.10 16.01
CA VAL A 140 -8.54 0.95 16.68
C VAL A 140 -8.33 2.25 15.89
N PRO A 141 -8.34 3.43 16.54
CA PRO A 141 -8.01 4.67 15.87
C PRO A 141 -6.49 4.82 15.74
N GLY A 142 -6.04 5.48 14.67
CA GLY A 142 -4.62 5.69 14.45
C GLY A 142 -4.30 6.60 13.27
N SER A 143 -3.02 6.84 13.08
CA SER A 143 -2.47 7.72 12.04
C SER A 143 -1.30 7.05 11.34
N LEU A 144 -1.01 7.49 10.12
CA LEU A 144 0.16 7.03 9.39
C LEU A 144 1.39 7.86 9.69
N MET A 145 2.51 7.19 9.91
CA MET A 145 3.85 7.78 9.84
C MET A 145 4.58 7.20 8.65
N ILE A 146 5.22 8.07 7.86
CA ILE A 146 6.03 7.67 6.71
C ILE A 146 7.45 8.16 6.95
N GLU A 147 8.38 7.21 6.93
CA GLU A 147 9.81 7.44 7.12
C GLU A 147 10.52 7.11 5.81
N THR A 148 11.45 7.97 5.39
CA THR A 148 12.30 7.68 4.23
C THR A 148 13.77 7.79 4.63
N LYS A 149 14.56 6.80 4.21
CA LYS A 149 16.02 6.80 4.38
C LYS A 149 16.66 6.23 3.13
N SER A 150 17.32 7.09 2.34
CA SER A 150 17.91 6.73 1.05
C SER A 150 16.91 6.00 0.13
N ASN A 151 17.08 4.69 -0.04
CA ASN A 151 16.27 3.83 -0.90
C ASN A 151 15.23 3.00 -0.15
N ILE A 152 14.94 3.35 1.10
CA ILE A 152 13.94 2.75 1.96
C ILE A 152 12.80 3.75 2.19
N LEU A 153 11.56 3.31 2.00
CA LEU A 153 10.35 4.00 2.48
C LEU A 153 9.61 3.03 3.40
N THR A 154 9.46 3.40 4.67
CA THR A 154 8.74 2.64 5.68
C THR A 154 7.46 3.37 6.05
N VAL A 155 6.35 2.65 6.09
CA VAL A 155 5.04 3.17 6.50
C VAL A 155 4.59 2.41 7.73
N LYS A 156 4.18 3.16 8.75
CA LYS A 156 3.71 2.63 10.04
C LYS A 156 2.32 3.17 10.33
N TRP A 157 1.43 2.30 10.78
CA TRP A 157 0.16 2.72 11.37
C TRP A 157 0.29 2.75 12.89
N LEU A 158 0.39 3.97 13.42
CA LEU A 158 0.51 4.26 14.85
C LEU A 158 -0.88 4.44 15.44
N THR A 159 -1.21 3.65 16.44
CA THR A 159 -2.49 3.71 17.12
C THR A 159 -2.48 4.70 18.27
N ASN A 160 -3.67 5.04 18.77
CA ASN A 160 -3.84 6.00 19.88
C ASN A 160 -3.12 5.63 21.18
N ASP A 161 -2.79 4.35 21.40
CA ASP A 161 -1.99 3.87 22.52
C ASP A 161 -0.46 3.96 22.28
N GLY A 162 -0.04 4.48 21.13
CA GLY A 162 1.35 4.61 20.73
C GLY A 162 1.96 3.33 20.16
N SER A 163 1.21 2.23 20.04
CA SER A 163 1.69 1.01 19.42
C SER A 163 1.65 1.08 17.88
N ILE A 164 2.45 0.24 17.22
CA ILE A 164 2.45 0.08 15.75
C ILE A 164 1.76 -1.23 15.44
N LYS A 165 0.52 -1.18 14.91
CA LYS A 165 -0.26 -2.39 14.58
C LYS A 165 0.01 -2.91 13.17
N ASP A 166 0.40 -2.03 12.25
CA ASP A 166 0.86 -2.43 10.92
C ASP A 166 2.08 -1.62 10.50
N GLU A 167 2.99 -2.29 9.80
CA GLU A 167 4.23 -1.71 9.29
C GLU A 167 4.61 -2.42 8.01
N PHE A 168 5.04 -1.66 7.00
CA PHE A 168 5.59 -2.22 5.79
C PHE A 168 6.65 -1.31 5.19
N THR A 169 7.50 -1.88 4.36
CA THR A 169 8.63 -1.20 3.75
C THR A 169 8.67 -1.46 2.25
N LEU A 170 8.91 -0.41 1.48
CA LEU A 170 9.29 -0.46 0.09
C LEU A 170 10.79 -0.16 -0.05
N LEU A 171 11.45 -0.93 -0.91
CA LEU A 171 12.85 -0.74 -1.30
C LEU A 171 12.95 -0.41 -2.78
N LYS A 172 13.81 0.55 -3.12
CA LYS A 172 14.20 0.87 -4.51
C LYS A 172 15.69 0.69 -4.73
N ASP A 173 16.10 0.62 -5.98
CA ASP A 173 17.52 0.68 -6.39
C ASP A 173 18.44 -0.31 -5.63
N ILE A 174 17.93 -1.48 -5.24
CA ILE A 174 18.75 -2.50 -4.57
C ILE A 174 19.50 -3.33 -5.61
N SER A 175 20.73 -3.74 -5.29
CA SER A 175 21.51 -4.63 -6.15
C SER A 175 20.86 -6.01 -6.26
N SER A 176 21.09 -6.70 -7.38
CA SER A 176 20.62 -8.09 -7.57
C SER A 176 21.13 -9.05 -6.49
N ALA A 177 22.31 -8.78 -5.92
CA ALA A 177 22.85 -9.55 -4.80
C ALA A 177 22.00 -9.35 -3.53
N ASN A 178 21.67 -8.11 -3.20
CA ASN A 178 20.81 -7.78 -2.05
C ASN A 178 19.39 -8.32 -2.23
N GLU A 179 18.82 -8.26 -3.44
CA GLU A 179 17.52 -8.88 -3.73
C GLU A 179 17.55 -10.40 -3.50
N ARG A 180 18.61 -11.10 -3.93
CA ARG A 180 18.76 -12.55 -3.69
C ARG A 180 18.89 -12.87 -2.20
N LEU A 181 19.61 -12.05 -1.45
CA LEU A 181 19.75 -12.21 0.00
C LEU A 181 18.39 -12.07 0.71
N LEU A 182 17.61 -11.04 0.36
CA LEU A 182 16.25 -10.83 0.90
C LEU A 182 15.36 -12.04 0.62
N LYS A 183 15.35 -12.54 -0.63
CA LYS A 183 14.54 -13.72 -1.03
C LYS A 183 14.96 -15.01 -0.34
N SER A 184 16.22 -15.13 0.07
CA SER A 184 16.73 -16.31 0.79
C SER A 184 16.33 -16.34 2.27
N GLY A 185 15.64 -15.31 2.77
CA GLY A 185 15.22 -15.21 4.17
C GLY A 185 16.38 -15.06 5.15
N LYS A 186 17.56 -14.64 4.66
CA LYS A 186 18.69 -14.27 5.51
C LYS A 186 18.44 -12.88 6.10
N ILE A 187 18.61 -12.75 7.42
CA ILE A 187 18.52 -11.49 8.13
C ILE A 187 19.55 -10.53 7.55
N ILE A 188 19.11 -9.49 6.86
CA ILE A 188 20.04 -8.47 6.40
C ILE A 188 20.22 -7.46 7.52
N ARG A 189 21.17 -7.73 8.43
CA ARG A 189 21.56 -6.79 9.50
C ARG A 189 22.30 -5.57 8.95
N GLU A 190 22.85 -5.67 7.74
CA GLU A 190 23.55 -4.61 7.05
C GLU A 190 23.22 -4.69 5.56
N LEU A 191 22.10 -4.09 5.13
CA LEU A 191 22.06 -3.62 3.76
C LEU A 191 23.08 -2.48 3.78
N LYS A 192 24.31 -2.72 3.32
CA LYS A 192 25.17 -1.63 2.87
C LYS A 192 24.44 -1.02 1.69
N ILE A 193 23.66 0.01 2.02
CA ILE A 193 23.01 0.89 1.08
C ILE A 193 24.07 1.94 0.84
N ASP A 194 24.89 1.68 -0.17
CA ASP A 194 25.88 2.63 -0.68
C ASP A 194 25.18 3.90 -1.20
#